data_AF-A0A350YBL1-F1
#
_entry.id   AF-A0A350YBL1-F1
#
_cell.length_a   1.000
_cell.length_b   1.000
_cell.length_c   1.000
_cell.angle_alpha   90.00
_cell.angle_beta   90.00
_cell.angle_gamma   90.00
#
_symmetry.space_group_name_H-M   'P 1'
#
loop_
_entity.id
_entity.type
_entity.pdbx_description
1 polymer ?
#
loop_
_entity_poly.entity_id
_entity_poly.type
_entity_poly.pdbx_seq_one_letter_code
_entity_poly.pdbx_strand_id
1 'polypeptide(L)'
;MFELVQVAENGEFYARIFPIVLGDAQIYKPTTRIKYIKHWEAEIKELDEAMREVGAANLQGFREDIDQYTEIRNTIAELTNILKDMNTLTPDIHSQSDFEDLINAIETRLNE
;
A
#
# COMPACT_ATOMS: atom_id res chain seq x y z
N MET A 1 0.43 4.13 2.82
CA MET A 1 -0.18 3.54 1.60
C MET A 1 0.17 4.40 0.40
N PHE A 2 0.08 5.72 0.52
CA PHE A 2 0.59 6.67 -0.47
C PHE A 2 1.98 6.31 -1.01
N GLU A 3 2.94 6.02 -0.12
CA GLU A 3 4.31 5.67 -0.50
C GLU A 3 4.36 4.42 -1.37
N LEU A 4 3.55 3.40 -1.04
CA LEU A 4 3.47 2.17 -1.82
C LEU A 4 2.95 2.44 -3.23
N VAL A 5 1.95 3.32 -3.36
CA VAL A 5 1.40 3.74 -4.65
C VAL A 5 2.46 4.48 -5.45
N GLN A 6 3.15 5.44 -4.84
CA GLN A 6 4.21 6.21 -5.49
C GLN A 6 5.37 5.32 -5.97
N VAL A 7 5.78 4.31 -5.19
CA VAL A 7 6.80 3.35 -5.65
C VAL A 7 6.29 2.56 -6.86
N ALA A 8 5.00 2.21 -6.91
CA ALA A 8 4.39 1.47 -8.00
C ALA A 8 4.26 2.29 -9.30
N GLU A 9 3.88 3.55 -9.20
CA GLU A 9 3.77 4.47 -10.34
C GLU A 9 5.12 4.71 -11.03
N ASN A 10 6.22 4.61 -10.29
CA ASN A 10 7.57 4.84 -10.80
C ASN A 10 8.21 3.60 -11.45
N GLY A 11 7.42 2.57 -11.78
CA GLY A 11 7.88 1.39 -12.51
C GLY A 11 8.84 0.48 -11.74
N GLU A 12 9.14 -0.68 -12.33
CA GLU A 12 10.00 -1.73 -11.76
C GLU A 12 9.63 -2.13 -10.32
N PHE A 13 8.35 -1.97 -9.95
CA PHE A 13 7.85 -2.13 -8.58
C PHE A 13 8.35 -3.42 -7.94
N TYR A 14 8.16 -4.55 -8.63
CA TYR A 14 8.57 -5.88 -8.18
C TYR A 14 10.07 -5.98 -7.84
N ALA A 15 10.93 -5.28 -8.57
CA ALA A 15 12.39 -5.32 -8.39
C ALA A 15 12.91 -4.28 -7.39
N ARG A 16 12.04 -3.42 -6.85
CA ARG A 16 12.38 -2.27 -6.00
C ARG A 16 11.86 -2.39 -4.58
N ILE A 17 11.07 -3.42 -4.27
CA ILE A 17 10.51 -3.63 -2.94
C ILE A 17 10.92 -4.98 -2.37
N PHE A 18 11.13 -5.00 -1.06
CA PHE A 18 11.29 -6.21 -0.26
C PHE A 18 10.20 -6.21 0.83
N PRO A 19 8.98 -6.64 0.48
CA PRO A 19 7.83 -6.53 1.37
C PRO A 19 7.91 -7.54 2.53
N ILE A 20 7.68 -7.02 3.74
CA ILE A 20 7.45 -7.83 4.95
C ILE A 20 5.97 -7.71 5.29
N VAL A 21 5.24 -8.83 5.22
CA VAL A 21 3.79 -8.84 5.43
C VAL A 21 3.45 -9.33 6.83
N LEU A 22 2.74 -8.49 7.59
CA LEU A 22 2.26 -8.85 8.92
C LEU A 22 1.11 -9.87 8.83
N GLY A 23 1.01 -10.76 9.82
CA GLY A 23 0.01 -11.82 9.84
C GLY A 23 -1.44 -11.30 9.88
N ASP A 24 -1.67 -10.11 10.42
CA ASP A 24 -2.97 -9.45 10.50
C ASP A 24 -3.35 -8.69 9.20
N ALA A 25 -2.39 -8.41 8.32
CA ALA A 25 -2.66 -7.77 7.02
C ALA A 25 -3.55 -8.65 6.12
N GLN A 26 -3.45 -9.98 6.24
CA GLN A 26 -4.37 -10.94 5.61
C GLN A 26 -4.61 -10.73 4.10
N ILE A 27 -3.62 -10.17 3.38
CA ILE A 27 -3.73 -9.81 1.95
C ILE A 27 -3.94 -11.03 1.02
N TYR A 28 -3.67 -12.24 1.52
CA TYR A 28 -3.90 -13.50 0.80
C TYR A 28 -5.38 -13.84 0.59
N LYS A 29 -6.28 -13.29 1.42
CA LYS A 29 -7.72 -13.55 1.34
C LYS A 29 -8.41 -12.43 0.53
N PRO A 30 -9.08 -12.75 -0.60
CA PRO A 30 -9.79 -11.75 -1.39
C PRO A 30 -10.82 -10.93 -0.60
N THR A 31 -11.51 -11.58 0.34
CA THR A 31 -12.49 -10.91 1.22
C THR A 31 -11.85 -9.89 2.16
N THR A 32 -10.61 -10.10 2.61
CA THR A 32 -9.87 -9.10 3.39
C THR A 32 -9.42 -7.95 2.50
N ARG A 33 -8.97 -8.21 1.27
CA ARG A 33 -8.59 -7.15 0.31
C ARG A 33 -9.71 -6.16 0.02
N ILE A 34 -10.94 -6.66 -0.08
CA ILE A 34 -12.14 -5.82 -0.22
C ILE A 34 -12.32 -4.86 0.98
N LYS A 35 -11.89 -5.24 2.19
CA LYS A 35 -11.99 -4.35 3.37
C LYS A 35 -11.11 -3.11 3.21
N TYR A 36 -9.95 -3.23 2.60
CA TYR A 36 -9.09 -2.08 2.31
C TYR A 36 -9.76 -1.12 1.32
N ILE A 37 -10.39 -1.65 0.27
CA ILE A 37 -11.17 -0.82 -0.68
C ILE A 37 -12.28 -0.08 0.06
N LYS A 38 -13.06 -0.80 0.88
CA LYS A 38 -14.15 -0.20 1.68
C LYS A 38 -13.67 0.88 2.63
N HIS A 39 -12.49 0.71 3.23
CA HIS A 39 -11.91 1.71 4.11
C HIS A 39 -11.65 3.01 3.34
N TRP A 40 -10.95 2.96 2.21
CA TRP A 40 -10.68 4.17 1.42
C TRP A 40 -11.94 4.79 0.82
N GLU A 41 -12.94 3.99 0.42
CA GLU A 41 -14.25 4.53 0.03
C GLU A 41 -14.93 5.30 1.17
N ALA A 42 -14.80 4.84 2.42
CA ALA A 42 -15.33 5.52 3.58
C ALA A 42 -14.57 6.82 3.88
N GLU A 43 -13.23 6.82 3.86
CA GLU A 43 -12.40 8.01 4.08
C GLU A 43 -12.69 9.10 3.03
N ILE A 44 -12.82 8.72 1.75
CA ILE A 44 -13.19 9.65 0.66
C ILE A 44 -14.56 10.27 0.94
N LYS A 45 -15.53 9.45 1.33
CA LYS A 45 -16.90 9.91 1.58
C LYS A 45 -16.95 10.84 2.79
N GLU A 46 -16.26 10.50 3.88
CA GLU A 46 -16.20 11.31 5.09
C GLU A 46 -15.58 12.69 4.81
N LEU A 47 -14.47 12.72 4.07
CA LEU A 47 -13.82 13.97 3.69
C LEU A 47 -14.69 14.82 2.75
N ASP A 48 -15.32 14.21 1.75
CA ASP A 48 -16.24 14.88 0.83
C ASP A 48 -17.46 15.48 1.57
N GLU A 49 -18.02 14.76 2.54
CA GLU A 49 -19.11 15.27 3.40
C GLU A 49 -18.64 16.44 4.26
N ALA A 50 -17.50 16.31 4.95
CA ALA A 50 -16.94 17.39 5.78
C ALA A 50 -16.63 18.66 4.97
N MET A 51 -16.13 18.52 3.75
CA MET A 51 -15.87 19.67 2.86
C MET A 51 -17.16 20.40 2.45
N ARG A 52 -18.30 19.71 2.34
CA ARG A 52 -19.58 20.34 2.00
C ARG A 52 -20.16 21.18 3.13
N GLU A 53 -19.76 20.93 4.37
CA GLU A 53 -20.23 21.67 5.54
C GLU A 53 -19.51 23.02 5.75
N VAL A 54 -18.41 23.25 5.05
CA VAL A 54 -17.59 24.47 5.14
C VAL A 54 -17.66 25.30 3.87
N GLY A 55 -17.31 26.58 3.97
CA GLY A 55 -17.26 27.47 2.81
C GLY A 55 -16.18 27.06 1.81
N ALA A 56 -16.37 27.35 0.52
CA ALA A 56 -15.45 26.94 -0.56
C ALA A 56 -14.03 27.55 -0.50
N ALA A 57 -13.78 28.50 0.41
CA ALA A 57 -12.46 29.10 0.60
C ALA A 57 -11.52 28.10 1.30
N ASN A 58 -10.27 28.03 0.85
CA ASN A 58 -9.19 27.22 1.44
C ASN A 58 -9.39 25.69 1.36
N LEU A 59 -10.18 25.18 0.41
CA LEU A 59 -10.42 23.73 0.23
C LEU A 59 -9.40 23.00 -0.66
N GLN A 60 -8.40 23.71 -1.20
CA GLN A 60 -7.49 23.14 -2.21
C GLN A 60 -6.72 21.91 -1.70
N GLY A 61 -6.14 21.96 -0.50
CA GLY A 61 -5.39 20.82 0.05
C GLY A 61 -6.26 19.58 0.31
N PHE A 62 -7.50 19.77 0.73
CA PHE A 62 -8.42 18.64 0.98
C PHE A 62 -8.88 17.96 -0.32
N ARG A 63 -8.91 18.69 -1.44
CA ARG A 63 -9.17 18.06 -2.75
C ARG A 63 -8.00 17.18 -3.17
N GLU A 64 -6.77 17.62 -2.92
CA GLU A 64 -5.57 16.82 -3.18
C GLU A 64 -5.56 15.54 -2.32
N ASP A 65 -6.02 15.61 -1.07
CA ASP A 65 -6.20 14.42 -0.22
C ASP A 65 -7.24 13.43 -0.80
N ILE A 66 -8.38 13.93 -1.30
CA ILE A 66 -9.39 13.09 -1.97
C ILE A 66 -8.81 12.40 -3.21
N ASP A 67 -8.02 13.13 -4.01
CA ASP A 67 -7.38 12.58 -5.20
C ASP A 67 -6.39 11.47 -4.80
N GLN A 68 -5.57 11.68 -3.77
CA GLN A 68 -4.67 10.67 -3.23
C GLN A 68 -5.42 9.44 -2.69
N TYR A 69 -6.50 9.62 -1.94
CA TYR A 69 -7.30 8.49 -1.44
C TYR A 69 -7.92 7.69 -2.58
N THR A 70 -8.36 8.38 -3.62
CA THR A 70 -8.91 7.77 -4.84
C THR A 70 -7.86 6.94 -5.57
N GLU A 71 -6.65 7.48 -5.70
CA GLU A 71 -5.50 6.78 -6.29
C GLU A 71 -5.14 5.52 -5.50
N ILE A 72 -5.07 5.62 -4.17
CA ILE A 72 -4.84 4.47 -3.29
C ILE A 72 -5.95 3.42 -3.48
N ARG A 73 -7.22 3.82 -3.44
CA ARG A 73 -8.36 2.90 -3.64
C ARG A 73 -8.25 2.17 -4.99
N ASN A 74 -7.86 2.86 -6.05
CA ASN A 74 -7.79 2.28 -7.39
C ASN A 74 -6.63 1.27 -7.53
N THR A 75 -5.52 1.52 -6.85
CA THR A 75 -4.28 0.72 -7.00
C THR A 75 -4.18 -0.41 -5.98
N ILE A 76 -4.85 -0.31 -4.83
CA ILE A 76 -4.69 -1.27 -3.72
C ILE A 76 -5.02 -2.72 -4.09
N ALA A 77 -5.98 -2.94 -4.99
CA ALA A 77 -6.35 -4.28 -5.43
C ALA A 77 -5.22 -4.94 -6.23
N GLU A 78 -4.57 -4.19 -7.11
CA GLU A 78 -3.42 -4.63 -7.90
C GLU A 78 -2.19 -4.83 -7.01
N LEU A 79 -1.88 -3.85 -6.16
CA LEU A 79 -0.74 -3.91 -5.26
C LEU A 79 -0.83 -5.10 -4.30
N THR A 80 -2.01 -5.35 -3.72
CA THR A 80 -2.21 -6.51 -2.84
C THR A 80 -2.28 -7.84 -3.59
N ASN A 81 -2.49 -7.86 -4.91
CA ASN A 81 -2.27 -9.06 -5.73
C ASN A 81 -0.76 -9.29 -5.91
N ILE A 82 -0.01 -8.27 -6.30
CA ILE A 82 1.44 -8.36 -6.50
C ILE A 82 2.13 -8.80 -5.20
N LEU A 83 1.84 -8.13 -4.08
CA LEU A 83 2.40 -8.45 -2.77
C LEU A 83 2.05 -9.86 -2.28
N LYS A 84 0.92 -10.41 -2.71
CA LYS A 84 0.52 -11.79 -2.38
C LYS A 84 1.37 -12.81 -3.16
N ASP A 85 1.69 -12.50 -4.41
CA ASP A 85 2.41 -13.39 -5.32
C ASP A 85 3.92 -13.33 -5.10
N MET A 86 4.43 -12.20 -4.57
CA MET A 86 5.74 -12.17 -3.94
C MET A 86 5.73 -13.16 -2.78
N ASN A 87 6.73 -14.05 -2.69
CA ASN A 87 6.90 -14.98 -1.57
C ASN A 87 7.26 -14.20 -0.29
N THR A 88 6.33 -13.40 0.21
CA THR A 88 6.54 -12.49 1.33
C THR A 88 6.51 -13.28 2.62
N LEU A 89 7.67 -13.42 3.23
CA LEU A 89 7.79 -14.07 4.52
C LEU A 89 7.31 -13.10 5.61
N THR A 90 6.79 -13.67 6.70
CA THR A 90 6.39 -12.87 7.86
C THR A 90 7.64 -12.43 8.63
N PRO A 91 7.54 -11.38 9.49
CA PRO A 91 8.66 -10.99 10.35
C PRO A 91 9.21 -12.16 11.17
N ASP A 92 8.33 -13.03 11.69
CA ASP A 92 8.73 -14.21 12.47
C ASP A 92 9.63 -15.15 11.66
N ILE A 93 9.30 -15.40 10.39
CA ILE A 93 10.10 -16.26 9.53
C ILE A 93 11.45 -15.60 9.24
N HIS A 94 11.47 -14.32 8.91
CA HIS A 94 12.72 -13.58 8.68
C HIS A 94 13.61 -13.56 9.92
N SER A 95 13.03 -13.44 11.12
CA SER A 95 13.79 -13.44 12.37
C SER A 95 14.44 -14.77 12.71
N GLN A 96 13.92 -15.90 12.20
CA GLN A 96 14.51 -17.23 12.41
C GLN A 96 15.83 -17.42 11.66
N SER A 97 16.04 -16.67 10.57
CA SER A 97 17.27 -16.65 9.79
C SER A 97 18.11 -15.39 10.00
N ASP A 98 17.89 -14.64 11.10
CA ASP A 98 18.56 -13.35 11.35
C ASP A 98 18.49 -12.39 10.14
N PHE A 99 17.39 -12.45 9.38
CA PHE A 99 17.14 -11.67 8.15
C PHE A 99 18.14 -11.93 7.01
N GLU A 100 18.90 -13.03 7.04
CA GLU A 100 19.94 -13.34 6.06
C GLU A 100 19.43 -13.31 4.60
N ASP A 101 18.29 -13.96 4.32
CA ASP A 101 17.69 -13.96 2.98
C ASP A 101 17.34 -12.56 2.47
N LEU A 102 16.87 -11.69 3.38
CA LEU A 102 16.50 -10.31 3.05
C LEU A 102 17.75 -9.48 2.78
N ILE A 103 18.78 -9.61 3.61
CA ILE A 103 20.06 -8.91 3.44
C ILE A 103 20.72 -9.34 2.12
N ASN A 104 20.80 -10.63 1.84
CA ASN A 104 21.37 -11.16 0.59
C ASN A 104 20.62 -10.64 -0.65
N ALA A 105 19.30 -10.55 -0.59
CA ALA A 105 18.50 -10.04 -1.70
C ALA A 105 18.72 -8.53 -1.93
N ILE A 106 18.88 -7.75 -0.84
CA ILE A 106 19.23 -6.33 -0.91
C ILE A 106 20.64 -6.16 -1.50
N GLU A 107 21.63 -6.91 -1.00
CA GLU A 107 23.01 -6.86 -1.49
C GLU A 107 23.10 -7.23 -2.98
N THR A 108 22.38 -8.27 -3.41
CA THR A 108 22.29 -8.67 -4.81
C THR A 108 21.78 -7.50 -5.66
N ARG A 109 20.69 -6.85 -5.25
CA ARG A 109 20.08 -5.73 -5.97
C ARG A 109 20.97 -4.49 -6.04
N LEU A 110 21.76 -4.22 -5.00
CA LEU A 110 22.71 -3.10 -4.95
C LEU A 110 23.91 -3.31 -5.89
N ASN A 111 24.20 -4.55 -6.26
CA ASN A 111 25.32 -4.92 -7.13
C ASN A 111 24.91 -5.07 -8.63
N GLU A 112 23.62 -4.92 -8.95
CA GLU A 112 23.04 -4.89 -10.32
C GLU A 112 23.00 -3.47 -10.90
#